data_AF-A0A953TZP3-F1
#
_entry.id   AF-A0A953TZP3-F1
#
_cell.length_a   1.000
_cell.length_b   1.000
_cell.length_c   1.000
_cell.angle_alpha   90.00
_cell.angle_beta   90.00
_cell.angle_gamma   90.00
#
_symmetry.space_group_name_H-M   'P 1'
#
loop_
_entity.id
_entity.type
_entity.pdbx_description
1 polymer ?
#
loop_
_entity_poly.entity_id
_entity_poly.type
_entity_poly.pdbx_seq_one_letter_code
_entity_poly.pdbx_strand_id
1 'polypeptide(L)'
;MSTFTLPHTSEPAAPAAPAAGERYVALDAFRGFIMFMLASGAFGFGELQKDPTWGRVASWFDHVDWTGAVFWDLIQPSFMFMVGVAMPFALAARTARGATPGQNFRHVGSRGLRLLLLSQFLMIVSDQRIYLQLINVLAQIAFTYFLTYLIIQLRFRWQVLAALLLLAFHSALFYIFPGPAGAFSREGNIGQVIDKALLGYNYPGYYVTINFISSTVTTLFGAW
;
A
#
# COMPACT_ATOMS: atom_id res chain seq x y z
N MET A 1 -41.77 8.29 53.09
CA MET A 1 -40.46 8.36 52.39
C MET A 1 -40.44 7.24 51.37
N SER A 2 -40.83 7.53 50.13
CA SER A 2 -40.83 6.54 49.04
C SER A 2 -39.61 6.82 48.17
N THR A 3 -38.64 5.93 48.18
CA THR A 3 -37.37 6.04 47.46
C THR A 3 -37.64 5.77 45.97
N PHE A 4 -37.44 6.79 45.13
CA PHE A 4 -37.53 6.69 43.69
C PHE A 4 -36.22 6.11 43.15
N THR A 5 -36.23 4.83 42.73
CA THR A 5 -35.10 4.20 42.04
C THR A 5 -35.21 4.44 40.53
N LEU A 6 -34.23 5.13 39.96
CA LEU A 6 -34.12 5.35 38.52
C LEU A 6 -33.84 4.02 37.78
N PRO A 7 -34.45 3.79 36.60
CA PRO A 7 -34.15 2.62 35.80
C PRO A 7 -32.73 2.73 35.21
N HIS A 8 -31.94 1.67 35.39
CA HIS A 8 -30.64 1.53 34.74
C HIS A 8 -30.83 1.44 33.23
N THR A 9 -30.45 2.50 32.51
CA THR A 9 -30.26 2.43 31.06
C THR A 9 -29.06 1.51 30.81
N SER A 10 -29.32 0.33 30.25
CA SER A 10 -28.27 -0.53 29.72
C SER A 10 -27.53 0.23 28.63
N GLU A 11 -26.27 0.55 28.90
CA GLU A 11 -25.33 1.11 27.94
C GLU A 11 -25.28 0.19 26.71
N PRO A 12 -25.35 0.70 25.47
CA PRO A 12 -25.27 -0.14 24.28
C PRO A 12 -23.92 -0.85 24.27
N ALA A 13 -23.96 -2.18 24.38
CA ALA A 13 -22.77 -3.01 24.34
C ALA A 13 -21.94 -2.69 23.10
N ALA A 14 -20.66 -2.38 23.30
CA ALA A 14 -19.71 -2.22 22.21
C ALA A 14 -19.80 -3.43 21.26
N PRO A 15 -19.74 -3.23 19.93
CA PRO A 15 -19.87 -4.32 18.98
C PRO A 15 -18.85 -5.41 19.33
N ALA A 16 -19.37 -6.62 19.57
CA ALA A 16 -18.56 -7.77 19.93
C ALA A 16 -17.50 -8.01 18.86
N ALA A 17 -16.25 -8.20 19.29
CA ALA A 17 -15.17 -8.56 18.38
C ALA A 17 -15.56 -9.84 17.61
N PRO A 18 -15.42 -9.85 16.28
CA PRO A 18 -15.87 -10.98 15.47
C PRO A 18 -15.14 -12.26 15.88
N ALA A 19 -15.90 -13.35 15.92
CA ALA A 19 -15.42 -14.65 16.35
C ALA A 19 -14.30 -15.16 15.42
N ALA A 20 -13.34 -15.89 16.00
CA ALA A 20 -12.20 -16.44 15.27
C ALA A 20 -12.66 -17.32 14.09
N GLY A 21 -12.61 -16.79 12.87
CA GLY A 21 -12.98 -17.51 11.65
C GLY A 21 -13.91 -16.74 10.70
N GLU A 22 -14.47 -15.60 11.13
CA GLU A 22 -15.30 -14.78 10.25
C GLU A 22 -14.45 -14.17 9.12
N ARG A 23 -14.73 -14.58 7.88
CA ARG A 23 -14.14 -13.98 6.68
C ARG A 23 -14.81 -12.64 6.43
N TYR A 24 -14.02 -11.59 6.29
CA TYR A 24 -14.52 -10.28 5.90
C TYR A 24 -14.88 -10.28 4.42
N VAL A 25 -16.14 -10.60 4.12
CA VAL A 25 -16.66 -10.72 2.74
C VAL A 25 -16.38 -9.46 1.91
N ALA A 26 -16.53 -8.26 2.50
CA ALA A 26 -16.23 -7.00 1.83
C ALA A 26 -14.75 -6.89 1.43
N LEU A 27 -13.83 -7.33 2.29
CA LEU A 27 -12.39 -7.30 2.03
C LEU A 27 -12.00 -8.33 0.96
N ASP A 28 -12.62 -9.51 1.00
CA ASP A 28 -12.43 -10.54 -0.03
C ASP A 28 -12.98 -10.09 -1.39
N ALA A 29 -14.15 -9.45 -1.41
CA ALA A 29 -14.74 -8.86 -2.62
C ALA A 29 -13.86 -7.74 -3.19
N PHE A 30 -13.36 -6.84 -2.34
CA PHE A 30 -12.46 -5.76 -2.76
C PHE A 30 -11.15 -6.29 -3.34
N ARG A 31 -10.57 -7.31 -2.68
CA ARG A 31 -9.38 -8.01 -3.20
C ARG A 31 -9.65 -8.66 -4.56
N GLY A 32 -10.76 -9.37 -4.70
CA GLY A 32 -11.16 -9.99 -5.96
C GLY A 32 -11.36 -8.97 -7.07
N PHE A 33 -11.99 -7.84 -6.75
CA PHE A 33 -12.17 -6.73 -7.67
C PHE A 33 -10.83 -6.19 -8.18
N ILE A 34 -9.87 -5.88 -7.29
CA ILE A 34 -8.57 -5.34 -7.70
C ILE A 34 -7.74 -6.38 -8.48
N MET A 35 -7.79 -7.66 -8.10
CA MET A 35 -7.18 -8.74 -8.89
C MET A 35 -7.77 -8.81 -10.30
N PHE A 36 -9.09 -8.71 -10.42
CA PHE A 36 -9.79 -8.72 -11.71
C PHE A 36 -9.42 -7.49 -12.56
N MET A 37 -9.31 -6.31 -11.95
CA MET A 37 -8.85 -5.10 -12.64
C MET A 37 -7.38 -5.19 -13.07
N LEU A 38 -6.48 -5.73 -12.24
CA LEU A 38 -5.09 -5.95 -12.63
C LEU A 38 -5.00 -6.93 -13.81
N ALA A 39 -5.80 -8.00 -13.79
CA ALA A 39 -5.89 -8.94 -14.90
C ALA A 39 -6.48 -8.30 -16.16
N SER A 40 -7.35 -7.29 -16.04
CA SER A 40 -7.97 -6.66 -17.22
C SER A 40 -6.99 -5.88 -18.09
N GLY A 41 -5.85 -5.45 -17.55
CA GLY A 41 -4.75 -4.94 -18.38
C GLY A 41 -4.24 -5.95 -19.41
N ALA A 42 -4.32 -7.25 -19.10
CA ALA A 42 -3.92 -8.31 -20.04
C ALA A 42 -4.97 -8.58 -21.14
N PHE A 43 -6.19 -8.04 -21.03
CA PHE A 43 -7.23 -8.20 -22.06
C PHE A 43 -7.10 -7.19 -23.20
N GLY A 44 -6.06 -6.35 -23.23
CA GLY A 44 -5.78 -5.45 -24.35
C GLY A 44 -6.71 -4.23 -24.42
N PHE A 45 -7.39 -3.87 -23.33
CA PHE A 45 -8.27 -2.70 -23.29
C PHE A 45 -7.53 -1.38 -23.63
N GLY A 46 -6.23 -1.29 -23.35
CA GLY A 46 -5.41 -0.13 -23.74
C GLY A 46 -5.32 0.08 -25.27
N GLU A 47 -5.41 -0.98 -26.07
CA GLU A 47 -5.35 -0.89 -27.54
C GLU A 47 -6.59 -0.20 -28.14
N LEU A 48 -7.69 -0.14 -27.38
CA LEU A 48 -8.94 0.48 -27.81
C LEU A 48 -8.97 2.00 -27.59
N GLN A 49 -7.88 2.63 -27.14
CA GLN A 49 -7.84 4.08 -26.89
C GLN A 49 -8.20 4.93 -28.11
N LYS A 50 -7.88 4.45 -29.32
CA LYS A 50 -8.18 5.13 -30.58
C LYS A 50 -9.58 4.84 -31.12
N ASP A 51 -10.34 3.97 -30.45
CA ASP A 51 -11.70 3.64 -30.83
C ASP A 51 -12.65 4.82 -30.51
N PRO A 52 -13.49 5.26 -31.46
CA PRO A 52 -14.38 6.40 -31.26
C PRO A 52 -15.49 6.16 -30.22
N THR A 53 -15.80 4.90 -29.90
CA THR A 53 -16.86 4.52 -28.94
C THR A 53 -16.27 4.22 -27.56
N TRP A 54 -15.16 3.46 -27.53
CA TRP A 54 -14.58 2.92 -26.31
C TRP A 54 -13.30 3.61 -25.86
N GLY A 55 -12.72 4.52 -26.66
CA GLY A 55 -11.44 5.16 -26.39
C GLY A 55 -11.37 5.87 -25.05
N ARG A 56 -12.46 6.52 -24.62
CA ARG A 56 -12.54 7.19 -23.32
C ARG A 56 -12.56 6.24 -22.13
N VAL A 57 -13.14 5.04 -22.29
CA VAL A 57 -13.13 4.02 -21.23
C VAL A 57 -11.78 3.30 -21.22
N ALA A 58 -11.24 3.02 -22.40
CA ALA A 58 -9.90 2.45 -22.57
C ALA A 58 -8.81 3.31 -21.92
N SER A 59 -8.93 4.64 -22.00
CA SER A 59 -7.97 5.56 -21.37
C SER A 59 -7.97 5.51 -19.84
N TRP A 60 -8.92 4.83 -19.19
CA TRP A 60 -8.89 4.62 -17.74
C TRP A 60 -7.96 3.46 -17.33
N PHE A 61 -7.56 2.62 -18.29
CA PHE A 61 -6.74 1.41 -18.09
C PHE A 61 -5.29 1.57 -18.55
N ASP A 62 -4.84 2.80 -18.78
CA ASP A 62 -3.46 3.11 -19.12
C ASP A 62 -2.98 4.32 -18.32
N HIS A 63 -1.71 4.33 -17.95
CA HIS A 63 -1.16 5.35 -17.07
C HIS A 63 -1.22 6.73 -17.74
N VAL A 64 -1.51 7.77 -16.96
CA VAL A 64 -1.24 9.13 -17.42
C VAL A 64 0.26 9.33 -17.58
N ASP A 65 0.69 10.13 -18.56
CA ASP A 65 2.11 10.30 -18.88
C ASP A 65 2.95 10.82 -17.70
N TRP A 66 2.38 11.70 -16.87
CA TRP A 66 3.08 12.26 -15.72
C TRP A 66 2.18 12.87 -14.65
N THR A 67 1.30 13.81 -15.04
CA THR A 67 0.50 14.60 -14.09
C THR A 67 -0.97 14.27 -14.20
N GLY A 68 -1.60 13.98 -13.06
CA GLY A 68 -2.97 13.53 -12.96
C GLY A 68 -3.05 12.15 -12.34
N ALA A 69 -4.24 11.56 -12.38
CA ALA A 69 -4.46 10.18 -12.01
C ALA A 69 -5.65 9.65 -12.82
N VAL A 70 -5.55 8.39 -13.24
CA VAL A 70 -6.67 7.62 -13.77
C VAL A 70 -6.93 6.40 -12.89
N PHE A 71 -7.97 5.65 -13.22
CA PHE A 71 -8.36 4.46 -12.48
C PHE A 71 -7.22 3.43 -12.35
N TRP A 72 -6.44 3.23 -13.42
CA TRP A 72 -5.30 2.31 -13.43
C TRP A 72 -4.23 2.65 -12.37
N ASP A 73 -3.98 3.94 -12.14
CA ASP A 73 -3.00 4.41 -11.15
C ASP A 73 -3.41 4.09 -9.70
N LEU A 74 -4.70 3.86 -9.46
CA LEU A 74 -5.23 3.57 -8.13
C LEU A 74 -5.10 2.09 -7.72
N ILE A 75 -4.70 1.20 -8.63
CA ILE A 75 -4.58 -0.24 -8.35
C ILE A 75 -3.55 -0.50 -7.24
N GLN A 76 -2.34 0.07 -7.38
CA GLN A 76 -1.28 -0.11 -6.39
C GLN A 76 -1.64 0.51 -5.01
N PRO A 77 -2.10 1.77 -4.92
CA PRO A 77 -2.61 2.34 -3.66
C PRO A 77 -3.72 1.49 -3.02
N SER A 78 -4.61 0.92 -3.82
CA SER A 78 -5.68 0.05 -3.32
C SER A 78 -5.16 -1.23 -2.68
N PHE A 79 -4.09 -1.83 -3.21
CA PHE A 79 -3.41 -2.94 -2.54
C PHE A 79 -2.78 -2.53 -1.21
N MET A 80 -2.12 -1.38 -1.18
CA MET A 80 -1.48 -0.86 0.04
C MET A 80 -2.53 -0.63 1.14
N PHE A 81 -3.64 0.01 0.79
CA PHE A 81 -4.76 0.26 1.68
C PHE A 81 -5.38 -1.05 2.18
N MET A 82 -5.72 -1.97 1.28
CA MET A 82 -6.32 -3.27 1.63
C MET A 82 -5.45 -4.08 2.59
N VAL A 83 -4.14 -4.11 2.36
CA VAL A 83 -3.19 -4.77 3.25
C VAL A 83 -3.16 -4.10 4.63
N GLY A 84 -3.28 -2.77 4.67
CA GLY A 84 -3.48 -1.99 5.88
C GLY A 84 -4.70 -2.44 6.66
N VAL A 85 -5.87 -2.49 6.00
CA VAL A 85 -7.14 -2.95 6.60
C VAL A 85 -7.02 -4.37 7.14
N ALA A 86 -6.37 -5.27 6.42
CA ALA A 86 -6.23 -6.67 6.82
C ALA A 86 -5.31 -6.86 8.04
N MET A 87 -4.35 -5.95 8.27
CA MET A 87 -3.26 -6.14 9.22
C MET A 87 -3.71 -6.22 10.69
N PRO A 88 -4.48 -5.25 11.24
CA PRO A 88 -4.91 -5.31 12.64
C PRO A 88 -5.70 -6.57 12.95
N PHE A 89 -6.61 -6.98 12.06
CA PHE A 89 -7.39 -8.21 12.23
C PHE A 89 -6.50 -9.46 12.23
N ALA A 90 -5.54 -9.54 11.30
CA ALA A 90 -4.60 -10.67 11.23
C ALA A 90 -3.73 -10.75 12.49
N LEU A 91 -3.25 -9.63 13.01
CA LEU A 91 -2.44 -9.58 14.24
C LEU A 91 -3.26 -9.91 15.48
N ALA A 92 -4.47 -9.33 15.61
CA ALA A 92 -5.38 -9.63 16.71
C ALA A 92 -5.72 -11.12 16.77
N ALA A 93 -6.02 -11.73 15.61
CA ALA A 93 -6.29 -13.17 15.52
C ALA A 93 -5.08 -14.05 15.88
N ARG A 94 -3.84 -13.57 15.69
CA ARG A 94 -2.63 -14.29 16.11
C ARG A 94 -2.40 -14.15 17.61
N THR A 95 -2.56 -12.95 18.13
CA THR A 95 -2.44 -12.67 19.57
C THR A 95 -3.49 -13.42 20.38
N ALA A 96 -4.74 -13.49 19.90
CA ALA A 96 -5.80 -14.31 20.50
C ALA A 96 -5.47 -15.81 20.52
N ARG A 97 -4.63 -16.29 19.59
CA ARG A 97 -4.09 -17.66 19.55
C ARG A 97 -2.80 -17.82 20.37
N GLY A 98 -2.45 -16.85 21.21
CA GLY A 98 -1.28 -16.91 22.10
C GLY A 98 0.05 -16.50 21.46
N ALA A 99 0.05 -15.87 20.28
CA ALA A 99 1.29 -15.41 19.66
C ALA A 99 1.94 -14.27 20.48
N THR A 100 3.24 -14.39 20.74
CA THR A 100 4.01 -13.35 21.42
C THR A 100 4.38 -12.19 20.48
N PRO A 101 4.71 -10.99 21.02
CA PRO A 101 5.16 -9.86 20.19
C PRO A 101 6.37 -10.20 19.30
N GLY A 102 7.33 -10.97 19.82
CA GLY A 102 8.48 -11.43 19.04
C GLY A 102 8.11 -12.39 17.91
N GLN A 103 7.12 -13.26 18.13
CA GLN A 103 6.59 -14.14 17.08
C GLN A 103 5.84 -13.35 16.00
N ASN A 104 5.09 -12.31 16.37
CA ASN A 104 4.44 -11.41 15.41
C ASN A 104 5.46 -10.62 14.60
N PHE A 105 6.51 -10.07 15.23
CA PHE A 105 7.60 -9.39 14.54
C PHE A 105 8.29 -10.30 13.52
N ARG A 106 8.66 -11.53 13.93
CA ARG A 106 9.26 -12.54 13.02
C ARG A 106 8.32 -12.94 11.89
N HIS A 107 7.02 -13.07 12.17
CA HIS A 107 6.02 -13.37 11.16
C HIS A 107 5.90 -12.26 10.12
N VAL A 108 5.83 -11.00 10.56
CA VAL A 108 5.76 -9.83 9.68
C VAL A 108 7.02 -9.70 8.84
N GLY A 109 8.21 -9.81 9.44
CA GLY A 109 9.49 -9.77 8.73
C GLY A 109 9.65 -10.90 7.73
N SER A 110 9.32 -12.15 8.10
CA SER A 110 9.40 -13.29 7.18
C SER A 110 8.39 -13.21 6.04
N ARG A 111 7.18 -12.67 6.28
CA ARG A 111 6.20 -12.39 5.22
C ARG A 111 6.73 -11.34 4.25
N GLY A 112 7.27 -10.23 4.74
CA GLY A 112 7.89 -9.19 3.91
C GLY A 112 9.04 -9.76 3.06
N LEU A 113 9.94 -10.54 3.67
CA LEU A 113 11.05 -11.17 2.95
C LEU A 113 10.57 -12.10 1.83
N ARG A 114 9.56 -12.95 2.09
CA ARG A 114 8.98 -13.84 1.07
C ARG A 114 8.38 -13.05 -0.10
N LEU A 115 7.69 -11.94 0.19
CA LEU A 115 7.12 -11.08 -0.86
C LEU A 115 8.21 -10.38 -1.68
N LEU A 116 9.30 -9.90 -1.05
CA LEU A 116 10.45 -9.36 -1.77
C LEU A 116 11.10 -10.41 -2.67
N LEU A 117 11.34 -11.61 -2.15
CA LEU A 117 11.93 -12.69 -2.96
C LEU A 117 11.03 -13.09 -4.13
N LEU A 118 9.71 -13.21 -3.88
CA LEU A 118 8.74 -13.51 -4.94
C LEU A 118 8.67 -12.39 -5.98
N SER A 119 8.75 -11.13 -5.54
CA SER A 119 8.86 -9.97 -6.42
C SER A 119 10.07 -10.07 -7.35
N GLN A 120 11.26 -10.35 -6.81
CA GLN A 120 12.47 -10.42 -7.64
C GLN A 120 12.41 -11.62 -8.57
N PHE A 121 11.94 -12.77 -8.08
CA PHE A 121 11.76 -13.96 -8.91
C PHE A 121 10.83 -13.68 -10.09
N LEU A 122 9.66 -13.06 -9.85
CA LEU A 122 8.70 -12.72 -10.90
C LEU A 122 9.33 -11.81 -11.96
N MET A 123 10.07 -10.79 -11.53
CA MET A 123 10.66 -9.85 -12.47
C MET A 123 11.82 -10.46 -13.28
N ILE A 124 12.67 -11.25 -12.64
CA ILE A 124 13.77 -11.94 -13.31
C ILE A 124 13.25 -12.89 -14.38
N VAL A 125 12.15 -13.61 -14.08
CA VAL A 125 11.50 -14.53 -15.04
C VAL A 125 10.78 -13.75 -16.14
N SER A 126 10.09 -12.66 -15.84
CA SER A 126 9.41 -11.81 -16.83
C SER A 126 10.40 -11.25 -17.85
N ASP A 127 11.48 -10.66 -17.37
CA ASP A 127 12.37 -9.85 -18.20
C ASP A 127 13.59 -10.63 -18.70
N GLN A 128 13.73 -11.89 -18.27
CA GLN A 128 14.85 -12.78 -18.59
C GLN A 128 16.21 -12.16 -18.26
N ARG A 129 16.27 -11.34 -17.21
CA ARG A 129 17.46 -10.62 -16.76
C ARG A 129 17.53 -10.57 -15.25
N ILE A 130 18.73 -10.72 -14.70
CA ILE A 130 18.95 -10.60 -13.26
C ILE A 130 19.21 -9.13 -12.92
N TYR A 131 18.22 -8.49 -12.31
CA TYR A 131 18.37 -7.14 -11.77
C TYR A 131 17.48 -6.96 -10.54
N LEU A 132 17.82 -6.01 -9.68
CA LEU A 132 17.02 -5.68 -8.51
C LEU A 132 16.00 -4.61 -8.86
N GLN A 133 14.72 -4.86 -8.57
CA GLN A 133 13.66 -3.85 -8.61
C GLN A 133 12.94 -3.75 -7.27
N LEU A 134 12.39 -2.58 -6.94
CA LEU A 134 11.75 -2.31 -5.64
C LEU A 134 10.41 -1.56 -5.78
N ILE A 135 9.92 -1.38 -7.00
CA ILE A 135 8.74 -0.54 -7.28
C ILE A 135 7.45 -1.34 -7.50
N ASN A 136 7.52 -2.63 -7.85
CA ASN A 136 6.30 -3.40 -8.06
C ASN A 136 5.48 -3.56 -6.77
N VAL A 137 4.21 -3.95 -6.95
CA VAL A 137 3.25 -4.09 -5.85
C VAL A 137 3.75 -5.02 -4.75
N LEU A 138 4.40 -6.15 -5.08
CA LEU A 138 4.87 -7.11 -4.08
C LEU A 138 6.01 -6.55 -3.21
N ALA A 139 6.99 -5.90 -3.83
CA ALA A 139 8.09 -5.26 -3.11
C ALA A 139 7.58 -4.11 -2.24
N GLN A 140 6.71 -3.28 -2.80
CA GLN A 140 6.08 -2.17 -2.08
C GLN A 140 5.29 -2.67 -0.87
N ILE A 141 4.44 -3.70 -1.02
CA ILE A 141 3.72 -4.32 0.11
C ILE A 141 4.71 -4.81 1.17
N ALA A 142 5.84 -5.40 0.80
CA ALA A 142 6.80 -5.90 1.79
C ALA A 142 7.35 -4.80 2.69
N PHE A 143 7.71 -3.63 2.11
CA PHE A 143 8.20 -2.48 2.86
C PHE A 143 7.09 -1.83 3.67
N THR A 144 5.97 -1.49 3.04
CA THR A 144 4.88 -0.75 3.67
C THR A 144 4.21 -1.56 4.78
N TYR A 145 4.06 -2.88 4.60
CA TYR A 145 3.52 -3.78 5.63
C TYR A 145 4.43 -3.83 6.86
N PHE A 146 5.75 -3.93 6.67
CA PHE A 146 6.70 -3.96 7.78
C PHE A 146 6.73 -2.61 8.52
N LEU A 147 6.83 -1.49 7.80
CA LEU A 147 6.85 -0.17 8.39
C LEU A 147 5.54 0.17 9.11
N THR A 148 4.40 -0.12 8.48
CA THR A 148 3.08 0.07 9.11
C THR A 148 2.97 -0.75 10.39
N TYR A 149 3.42 -2.01 10.40
CA TYR A 149 3.45 -2.84 11.61
C TYR A 149 4.21 -2.17 12.76
N LEU A 150 5.37 -1.56 12.49
CA LEU A 150 6.15 -0.84 13.50
C LEU A 150 5.41 0.40 14.02
N ILE A 151 4.83 1.17 13.10
CA ILE A 151 4.13 2.41 13.43
C ILE A 151 2.90 2.13 14.29
N ILE A 152 2.10 1.11 13.96
CA ILE A 152 0.88 0.79 14.73
C ILE A 152 1.15 0.28 16.15
N GLN A 153 2.39 -0.08 16.50
CA GLN A 153 2.76 -0.38 17.90
C GLN A 153 2.84 0.88 18.77
N LEU A 154 2.93 2.07 18.15
CA LEU A 154 2.97 3.34 18.85
C LEU A 154 1.56 3.78 19.27
N ARG A 155 1.47 4.70 20.24
CA ARG A 155 0.18 5.35 20.58
C ARG A 155 -0.33 6.14 19.37
N PHE A 156 -1.65 6.20 19.17
CA PHE A 156 -2.28 6.83 18.00
C PHE A 156 -1.71 8.22 17.63
N ARG A 157 -1.50 9.12 18.61
CA ARG A 157 -0.86 10.43 18.35
C ARG A 157 0.50 10.36 17.67
N TRP A 158 1.31 9.35 18.00
CA TRP A 158 2.63 9.12 17.41
C TRP A 158 2.51 8.45 16.04
N GLN A 159 1.45 7.68 15.79
CA GLN A 159 1.15 7.16 14.46
C GLN A 159 0.81 8.29 13.50
N VAL A 160 -0.07 9.21 13.91
CA VAL A 160 -0.43 10.40 13.12
C VAL A 160 0.80 11.28 12.89
N LEU A 161 1.62 11.53 13.93
CA LEU A 161 2.85 12.28 13.77
C LEU A 161 3.82 11.59 12.79
N ALA A 162 4.00 10.27 12.90
CA ALA A 162 4.85 9.52 11.97
C ALA A 162 4.33 9.62 10.53
N ALA A 163 3.01 9.52 10.32
CA ALA A 163 2.40 9.68 8.99
C ALA A 163 2.69 11.06 8.40
N LEU A 164 2.48 12.13 9.17
CA LEU A 164 2.76 13.50 8.75
C LEU A 164 4.25 13.71 8.47
N LEU A 165 5.13 13.18 9.33
CA LEU A 165 6.58 13.27 9.13
C LEU A 165 7.05 12.49 7.90
N LEU A 166 6.48 11.31 7.61
CA LEU A 166 6.81 10.55 6.39
C LEU A 166 6.41 11.31 5.13
N LEU A 167 5.20 11.89 5.09
CA LEU A 167 4.75 12.70 3.95
C LEU A 167 5.58 13.99 3.81
N ALA A 168 5.85 14.68 4.91
CA ALA A 168 6.64 15.90 4.92
C ALA A 168 8.09 15.61 4.51
N PHE A 169 8.68 14.53 5.01
CA PHE A 169 10.02 14.09 4.65
C PHE A 169 10.11 13.72 3.17
N HIS A 170 9.19 12.89 2.66
CA HIS A 170 9.13 12.53 1.24
C HIS A 170 9.02 13.79 0.38
N SER A 171 8.04 14.67 0.66
CA SER A 171 7.85 15.91 -0.10
C SER A 171 9.07 16.83 -0.03
N ALA A 172 9.66 17.01 1.16
CA ALA A 172 10.82 17.86 1.35
C ALA A 172 12.03 17.38 0.54
N LEU A 173 12.25 16.06 0.41
CA LEU A 173 13.34 15.55 -0.43
C LEU A 173 13.21 16.01 -1.88
N PHE A 174 12.00 15.97 -2.44
CA PHE A 174 11.74 16.45 -3.81
C PHE A 174 11.89 17.96 -3.94
N TYR A 175 11.50 18.75 -2.93
CA TYR A 175 11.67 20.21 -2.96
C TYR A 175 13.12 20.68 -2.73
N ILE A 176 13.89 19.99 -1.88
CA ILE A 176 15.28 20.34 -1.58
C ILE A 176 16.21 19.94 -2.74
N PHE A 177 15.89 18.83 -3.41
CA PHE A 177 16.65 18.30 -4.54
C PHE A 177 15.76 18.20 -5.80
N PRO A 178 15.32 19.35 -6.35
CA PRO A 178 14.45 19.37 -7.51
C PRO A 178 15.19 18.92 -8.77
N GLY A 179 14.46 18.31 -9.70
CA GLY A 179 14.98 18.05 -11.04
C GLY A 179 14.88 19.29 -11.95
N PRO A 180 15.25 19.17 -13.23
CA PRO A 180 15.29 20.29 -14.17
C PRO A 180 13.95 21.02 -14.34
N ALA A 181 12.82 20.31 -14.19
CA ALA A 181 11.47 20.89 -14.26
C ALA A 181 10.85 21.21 -12.90
N GLY A 182 11.62 21.17 -11.80
CA GLY A 182 11.16 21.45 -10.44
C GLY A 182 11.08 20.22 -9.52
N ALA A 183 10.39 20.38 -8.39
CA ALA A 183 10.41 19.42 -7.27
C ALA A 183 9.94 18.02 -7.68
N PHE A 184 8.91 17.89 -8.51
CA PHE A 184 8.40 16.63 -9.03
C PHE A 184 8.65 16.50 -10.54
N SER A 185 9.87 16.82 -10.96
CA SER A 185 10.31 16.63 -12.35
C SER A 185 10.33 15.14 -12.72
N ARG A 186 9.89 14.83 -13.94
CA ARG A 186 9.91 13.46 -14.51
C ARG A 186 11.31 12.85 -14.48
N GLU A 187 12.31 13.67 -14.76
CA GLU A 187 13.71 13.28 -14.83
C GLU A 187 14.55 14.07 -13.84
N GLY A 188 15.65 13.47 -13.39
CA GLY A 188 16.66 14.13 -12.56
C GLY A 188 16.18 14.49 -11.14
N ASN A 189 15.02 13.98 -10.71
CA ASN A 189 14.57 14.13 -9.33
C ASN A 189 15.42 13.25 -8.38
N ILE A 190 15.35 13.57 -7.09
CA ILE A 190 16.09 12.85 -6.05
C ILE A 190 15.84 11.34 -6.01
N GLY A 191 14.62 10.90 -6.32
CA GLY A 191 14.28 9.48 -6.35
C GLY A 191 15.07 8.72 -7.42
N GLN A 192 15.21 9.28 -8.62
CA GLN A 192 16.05 8.72 -9.68
C GLN A 192 17.54 8.76 -9.33
N VAL A 193 18.00 9.81 -8.63
CA VAL A 193 19.39 9.86 -8.17
C VAL A 193 19.67 8.71 -7.19
N ILE A 194 18.74 8.48 -6.25
CA ILE A 194 18.82 7.37 -5.28
C ILE A 194 18.75 6.02 -5.99
N ASP A 195 17.80 5.83 -6.91
CA ASP A 195 17.63 4.57 -7.64
C ASP A 195 18.85 4.26 -8.51
N LYS A 196 19.39 5.25 -9.23
CA LYS A 196 20.63 5.07 -9.99
C LYS A 196 21.82 4.71 -9.11
N ALA A 197 21.93 5.29 -7.91
CA ALA A 197 23.00 4.97 -6.97
C ALA A 197 22.84 3.58 -6.34
N LEU A 198 21.60 3.16 -6.03
CA LEU A 198 21.29 1.91 -5.34
C LEU A 198 21.21 0.71 -6.29
N LEU A 199 20.56 0.90 -7.44
CA LEU A 199 20.20 -0.15 -8.40
C LEU A 199 21.08 -0.13 -9.66
N GLY A 200 21.77 0.99 -9.92
CA GLY A 200 22.60 1.17 -11.11
C GLY A 200 21.83 1.63 -12.35
N TYR A 201 20.52 1.81 -12.26
CA TYR A 201 19.65 2.22 -13.38
C TYR A 201 18.42 3.01 -12.88
N ASN A 202 17.71 3.65 -13.81
CA ASN A 202 16.42 4.29 -13.55
C ASN A 202 15.30 3.53 -14.25
N TYR A 203 14.13 3.48 -13.63
CA TYR A 203 12.96 2.82 -14.20
C TYR A 203 12.46 3.55 -15.45
N PRO A 204 12.07 2.82 -16.52
CA PRO A 204 11.57 3.42 -17.75
C PRO A 204 10.24 4.17 -17.57
N GLY A 205 9.44 3.76 -16.58
CA GLY A 205 8.18 4.44 -16.22
C GLY A 205 8.36 5.63 -15.28
N TYR A 206 9.59 6.09 -15.02
CA TYR A 206 9.90 7.24 -14.15
C TYR A 206 9.45 7.11 -12.69
N TYR A 207 8.96 5.93 -12.31
CA TYR A 207 8.73 5.54 -10.93
C TYR A 207 10.04 5.56 -10.14
N VAL A 208 9.92 5.78 -8.84
CA VAL A 208 11.07 5.81 -7.95
C VAL A 208 10.82 5.01 -6.68
N THR A 209 11.83 4.28 -6.22
CA THR A 209 11.69 3.37 -5.07
C THR A 209 11.19 4.10 -3.83
N ILE A 210 11.68 5.32 -3.59
CA ILE A 210 11.39 6.13 -2.40
C ILE A 210 9.89 6.42 -2.18
N ASN A 211 9.04 6.21 -3.20
CA ASN A 211 7.59 6.27 -3.07
C ASN A 211 7.00 5.21 -2.13
N PHE A 212 7.79 4.22 -1.66
CA PHE A 212 7.37 3.37 -0.55
C PHE A 212 7.09 4.17 0.73
N ILE A 213 7.70 5.35 0.89
CA ILE A 213 7.49 6.22 2.06
C ILE A 213 6.05 6.74 2.08
N SER A 214 5.60 7.37 0.99
CA SER A 214 4.21 7.83 0.86
C SER A 214 3.22 6.65 0.81
N SER A 215 3.60 5.55 0.16
CA SER A 215 2.79 4.31 0.14
C SER A 215 2.60 3.71 1.54
N THR A 216 3.58 3.86 2.44
CA THR A 216 3.45 3.43 3.84
C THR A 216 2.30 4.16 4.53
N VAL A 217 2.11 5.45 4.21
CA VAL A 217 1.01 6.25 4.75
C VAL A 217 -0.33 5.77 4.20
N THR A 218 -0.41 5.39 2.92
CA THR A 218 -1.59 4.72 2.34
C THR A 218 -1.92 3.41 3.05
N THR A 219 -0.92 2.58 3.37
CA THR A 219 -1.13 1.36 4.17
C THR A 219 -1.58 1.69 5.59
N LEU A 220 -1.03 2.73 6.21
CA LEU A 220 -1.43 3.16 7.56
C LEU A 220 -2.89 3.66 7.61
N PHE A 221 -3.34 4.39 6.57
CA PHE A 221 -4.74 4.79 6.45
C PHE A 221 -5.71 3.61 6.43
N GLY A 222 -5.30 2.46 5.89
CA GLY A 222 -6.10 1.24 5.97
C GLY A 222 -6.11 0.61 7.37
N ALA A 223 -5.06 0.83 8.16
CA ALA A 223 -4.91 0.21 9.49
C ALA A 223 -5.61 0.96 10.63
N TRP A 224 -6.04 2.21 10.39
CA TRP A 224 -6.84 3.03 11.31
C TRP A 224 -8.33 2.75 11.15
#